data_AF-A0A3P7IYE5-F1
#
_entry.id   AF-A0A3P7IYE5-F1
#
_cell.length_a   1.000
_cell.length_b   1.000
_cell.length_c   1.000
_cell.angle_alpha   90.00
_cell.angle_beta   90.00
_cell.angle_gamma   90.00
#
_symmetry.space_group_name_H-M   'P 1'
#
loop_
_entity.id
_entity.type
_entity.pdbx_description
1 polymer ?
#
loop_
_entity_poly.entity_id
_entity_poly.type
_entity_poly.pdbx_seq_one_letter_code
_entity_poly.pdbx_strand_id
1 'polypeptide(L)'
;MNEEFVKLQENIIKDFNLQNVEVVHADVRNRADLVSQADMIIMNNVFSFFMDRDEQAECFEFIHKHAKKGCLIVHNPDIGTVLAHLKLTFQTQEWLEVISTNEECEMFANGDQDVLSDCEMLGFYSVR
;
A
#
# COMPACT_ATOMS: atom_id res chain seq x y z
N MET A 1 -17.73 6.00 -7.53
CA MET A 1 -16.63 5.05 -7.77
C MET A 1 -16.78 4.50 -9.19
N ASN A 2 -15.68 4.27 -9.93
CA ASN A 2 -15.73 4.12 -11.38
C ASN A 2 -15.84 2.65 -11.83
N GLU A 3 -17.07 2.21 -12.12
CA GLU A 3 -17.37 0.84 -12.58
C GLU A 3 -16.66 0.44 -13.88
N GLU A 4 -16.31 1.39 -14.74
CA GLU A 4 -15.63 1.08 -16.01
C GLU A 4 -14.21 0.57 -15.75
N PHE A 5 -13.49 1.16 -14.79
CA PHE A 5 -12.15 0.70 -14.43
C PHE A 5 -12.15 -0.66 -13.73
N VAL A 6 -13.22 -0.98 -13.01
CA VAL A 6 -13.40 -2.32 -12.42
C VAL A 6 -13.57 -3.36 -13.53
N LYS A 7 -14.50 -3.11 -14.45
CA LYS A 7 -14.74 -4.02 -15.59
C LYS A 7 -13.50 -4.19 -16.45
N LEU A 8 -12.72 -3.13 -16.66
CA LEU A 8 -11.47 -3.23 -17.41
C LEU A 8 -10.49 -4.20 -16.72
N GLN A 9 -10.31 -4.09 -15.41
CA GLN A 9 -9.41 -4.99 -14.66
C GLN A 9 -9.92 -6.44 -14.68
N GLU A 10 -11.23 -6.64 -14.49
CA GLU A 10 -11.85 -7.97 -14.58
C GLU A 10 -11.67 -8.61 -15.96
N ASN A 11 -11.81 -7.82 -17.03
CA ASN A 11 -11.56 -8.29 -18.39
C ASN A 11 -10.10 -8.70 -18.59
N ILE A 12 -9.13 -7.91 -18.09
CA ILE A 12 -7.71 -8.28 -18.16
C ILE A 12 -7.44 -9.59 -17.40
N ILE A 13 -7.99 -9.74 -16.18
CA ILE A 13 -7.85 -10.98 -15.41
C ILE A 13 -8.37 -12.18 -16.21
N LYS A 14 -9.53 -12.02 -16.84
CA LYS A 14 -10.16 -13.06 -17.66
C LYS A 14 -9.36 -13.37 -18.93
N ASP A 15 -8.99 -12.36 -19.69
CA ASP A 15 -8.34 -12.49 -21.00
C ASP A 15 -6.96 -13.16 -20.88
N PHE A 16 -6.26 -12.90 -19.77
CA PHE A 16 -4.96 -13.50 -19.45
C PHE A 16 -5.06 -14.72 -18.51
N ASN A 17 -6.27 -15.16 -18.16
CA ASN A 17 -6.53 -16.30 -17.27
C ASN A 17 -5.75 -16.24 -15.93
N LEU A 18 -5.65 -15.05 -15.35
CA LEU A 18 -4.94 -14.85 -14.07
C LEU A 18 -5.70 -15.55 -12.95
N GLN A 19 -5.00 -16.39 -12.20
CA GLN A 19 -5.56 -17.13 -11.07
C GLN A 19 -5.21 -16.43 -9.75
N ASN A 20 -6.06 -16.61 -8.72
CA ASN A 20 -5.86 -16.05 -7.38
C ASN A 20 -5.84 -14.50 -7.34
N VAL A 21 -6.54 -13.85 -8.26
CA VAL A 21 -6.72 -12.39 -8.29
C VAL A 21 -8.21 -12.07 -8.26
N GLU A 22 -8.61 -11.14 -7.40
CA GLU A 22 -9.98 -10.63 -7.29
C GLU A 22 -9.96 -9.11 -7.31
N VAL A 23 -10.88 -8.49 -8.06
CA VAL A 23 -11.09 -7.04 -8.04
C VAL A 23 -12.25 -6.74 -7.10
N VAL A 24 -11.96 -5.98 -6.06
CA VAL A 24 -12.97 -5.57 -5.08
C VAL A 24 -13.35 -4.13 -5.31
N HIS A 25 -14.58 -3.90 -5.78
CA HIS A 25 -15.16 -2.57 -5.91
C HIS A 25 -15.76 -2.11 -4.56
N ALA A 26 -14.90 -1.71 -3.61
CA ALA A 26 -15.33 -1.17 -2.32
C ALA A 26 -14.38 -0.08 -1.78
N ASP A 27 -14.92 0.78 -0.94
CA ASP A 27 -14.09 1.64 -0.08
C ASP A 27 -13.34 0.75 0.92
N VAL A 28 -12.02 0.94 1.05
CA VAL A 28 -11.17 0.17 1.95
C VAL A 28 -11.66 0.24 3.39
N ARG A 29 -12.25 1.36 3.81
CA ARG A 29 -12.82 1.58 5.16
C ARG A 29 -14.00 0.65 5.48
N ASN A 30 -14.52 -0.06 4.49
CA ASN A 30 -15.58 -1.05 4.66
C ASN A 30 -15.07 -2.50 4.54
N ARG A 31 -13.76 -2.73 4.36
CA ARG A 31 -13.16 -4.05 4.10
C ARG A 31 -12.18 -4.49 5.20
N ALA A 32 -12.62 -4.41 6.45
CA ALA A 32 -11.85 -4.90 7.60
C ALA A 32 -11.54 -6.40 7.48
N ASP A 33 -12.44 -7.15 6.86
CA ASP A 33 -12.29 -8.57 6.55
C ASP A 33 -11.04 -8.83 5.69
N LEU A 34 -10.75 -7.99 4.69
CA LEU A 34 -9.56 -8.14 3.85
C LEU A 34 -8.31 -7.63 4.57
N VAL A 35 -8.37 -6.42 5.13
CA VAL A 35 -7.21 -5.76 5.76
C VAL A 35 -6.66 -6.60 6.92
N SER A 36 -7.55 -7.21 7.71
CA SER A 36 -7.17 -8.04 8.87
C SER A 36 -6.55 -9.39 8.50
N GLN A 37 -6.81 -9.89 7.28
CA GLN A 37 -6.29 -11.17 6.81
C GLN A 37 -4.98 -11.01 6.01
N ALA A 38 -4.78 -9.84 5.39
CA ALA A 38 -3.62 -9.56 4.55
C ALA A 38 -2.28 -9.81 5.27
N ASP A 39 -1.41 -10.61 4.65
CA ASP A 39 0.00 -10.73 5.04
C ASP A 39 0.83 -9.55 4.51
N MET A 40 0.38 -8.95 3.42
CA MET A 40 1.02 -7.79 2.78
C MET A 40 -0.04 -6.85 2.19
N ILE A 41 0.17 -5.55 2.37
CA ILE A 41 -0.63 -4.47 1.77
C ILE A 41 0.29 -3.60 0.93
N ILE A 42 -0.02 -3.47 -0.36
CA ILE A 42 0.74 -2.62 -1.30
C ILE A 42 -0.11 -1.40 -1.64
N MET A 43 0.44 -0.22 -1.40
CA MET A 43 -0.21 1.07 -1.59
C MET A 43 0.68 1.96 -2.47
N ASN A 44 0.39 1.99 -3.77
CA ASN A 44 1.13 2.81 -4.72
C ASN A 44 0.35 4.09 -5.05
N ASN A 45 0.82 5.22 -4.51
CA ASN A 45 0.30 6.55 -4.75
C ASN A 45 -1.22 6.69 -4.53
N VAL A 46 -1.71 6.11 -3.43
CA VAL A 46 -3.13 6.08 -3.08
C VAL A 46 -3.52 7.27 -2.19
N PHE A 47 -4.83 7.60 -2.19
CA PHE A 47 -5.50 8.62 -1.40
C PHE A 47 -5.15 10.10 -1.70
N SER A 48 -3.86 10.46 -1.73
CA SER A 48 -3.39 11.87 -1.78
C SER A 48 -3.95 12.71 -2.93
N PHE A 49 -4.24 12.09 -4.09
CA PHE A 49 -4.77 12.77 -5.28
C PHE A 49 -6.30 12.68 -5.41
N PHE A 50 -6.94 11.84 -4.61
CA PHE A 50 -8.34 11.44 -4.82
C PHE A 50 -9.28 11.89 -3.70
N MET A 51 -8.73 12.27 -2.55
CA MET A 51 -9.46 12.50 -1.31
C MET A 51 -8.93 13.75 -0.60
N ASP A 52 -9.77 14.38 0.23
CA ASP A 52 -9.28 15.44 1.11
C ASP A 52 -8.46 14.88 2.30
N ARG A 53 -7.83 15.77 3.09
CA ARG A 53 -6.92 15.35 4.18
C ARG A 53 -7.64 14.55 5.28
N ASP A 54 -8.91 14.84 5.54
CA ASP A 54 -9.65 14.14 6.60
C ASP A 54 -10.04 12.74 6.11
N GLU A 55 -10.49 12.61 4.86
CA GLU A 55 -10.75 11.31 4.23
C GLU A 55 -9.49 10.44 4.10
N GLN A 56 -8.35 11.05 3.76
CA GLN A 56 -7.05 10.36 3.75
C GLN A 56 -6.70 9.84 5.15
N ALA A 57 -6.86 10.68 6.18
CA ALA A 57 -6.59 10.30 7.56
C ALA A 57 -7.48 9.12 7.98
N GLU A 58 -8.78 9.15 7.66
CA GLU A 58 -9.70 8.04 7.95
C GLU A 58 -9.28 6.72 7.29
N CYS A 59 -8.77 6.76 6.05
CA CYS A 59 -8.25 5.57 5.37
C CYS A 59 -7.05 4.98 6.12
N PHE A 60 -6.09 5.81 6.51
CA PHE A 60 -4.91 5.34 7.24
C PHE A 60 -5.23 4.89 8.67
N GLU A 61 -6.16 5.56 9.36
CA GLU A 61 -6.67 5.12 10.67
C GLU A 61 -7.33 3.75 10.58
N PHE A 62 -8.11 3.53 9.52
CA PHE A 62 -8.75 2.25 9.29
C PHE A 62 -7.72 1.14 9.07
N ILE A 63 -6.72 1.38 8.23
CA ILE A 63 -5.66 0.40 7.95
C ILE A 63 -4.85 0.14 9.23
N HIS A 64 -4.45 1.19 9.97
CA HIS A 64 -3.76 1.07 11.24
C HIS A 64 -4.54 0.22 12.25
N LYS A 65 -5.86 0.43 12.35
CA LYS A 65 -6.73 -0.31 13.28
C LYS A 65 -6.90 -1.78 12.92
N HIS A 66 -6.90 -2.12 11.63
CA HIS A 66 -7.30 -3.44 11.16
C HIS A 66 -6.15 -4.30 10.64
N ALA A 67 -5.02 -3.71 10.23
CA ALA A 67 -3.86 -4.46 9.77
C ALA A 67 -3.29 -5.30 10.93
N LYS A 68 -3.07 -6.59 10.69
CA LYS A 68 -2.54 -7.48 11.72
C LYS A 68 -1.06 -7.19 12.00
N LYS A 69 -0.63 -7.42 13.23
CA LYS A 69 0.79 -7.44 13.60
C LYS A 69 1.57 -8.39 12.69
N GLY A 70 2.72 -7.92 12.20
CA GLY A 70 3.55 -8.63 11.24
C GLY A 70 3.08 -8.53 9.79
N CYS A 71 1.97 -7.86 9.49
CA CYS A 71 1.61 -7.51 8.12
C CYS A 71 2.69 -6.61 7.52
N LEU A 72 3.10 -6.92 6.29
CA LEU A 72 4.01 -6.08 5.53
C LEU A 72 3.24 -4.96 4.85
N ILE A 73 3.80 -3.75 4.85
CA ILE A 73 3.28 -2.62 4.10
C ILE A 73 4.35 -2.17 3.12
N VAL A 74 3.97 -2.06 1.84
CA VAL A 74 4.78 -1.44 0.80
C VAL A 74 4.08 -0.17 0.36
N HIS A 75 4.75 0.97 0.47
CA HIS A 75 4.18 2.26 0.10
C HIS A 75 5.15 3.05 -0.80
N ASN A 76 4.62 3.68 -1.84
CA ASN A 76 5.34 4.65 -2.67
C ASN A 76 4.43 5.87 -2.89
N PRO A 77 4.84 7.10 -2.54
CA PRO A 77 6.12 7.51 -1.94
C PRO A 77 6.31 7.01 -0.50
N ASP A 78 7.43 7.32 0.15
CA ASP A 78 7.65 7.00 1.58
C ASP A 78 6.42 7.34 2.44
N ILE A 79 5.98 6.39 3.27
CA ILE A 79 4.75 6.54 4.04
C ILE A 79 4.87 7.67 5.06
N GLY A 80 6.06 7.92 5.62
CA GLY A 80 6.29 9.02 6.55
C GLY A 80 5.98 10.37 5.92
N THR A 81 6.39 10.56 4.67
CA THR A 81 6.11 11.76 3.86
C THR A 81 4.61 11.94 3.64
N VAL A 82 3.88 10.86 3.34
CA VAL A 82 2.43 10.90 3.14
C VAL A 82 1.71 11.22 4.45
N LEU A 83 2.10 10.61 5.56
CA LEU A 83 1.41 10.81 6.85
C LEU A 83 1.76 12.15 7.52
N ALA A 84 2.90 12.79 7.17
CA ALA A 84 3.38 14.01 7.83
C ALA A 84 2.40 15.18 7.84
N HIS A 85 1.48 15.22 6.87
CA HIS A 85 0.46 16.25 6.76
C HIS A 85 -0.92 15.77 7.19
N LEU A 86 -1.08 14.58 7.76
CA LEU A 86 -2.37 14.09 8.24
C LEU A 86 -2.50 14.26 9.76
N LYS A 87 -3.72 14.44 10.24
CA LYS A 87 -4.01 14.47 11.68
C LYS A 87 -4.41 13.07 12.12
N LEU A 88 -3.44 12.30 12.59
CA LEU A 88 -3.62 10.91 12.99
C LEU A 88 -3.56 10.79 14.52
N THR A 89 -4.20 9.75 15.04
CA THR A 89 -4.23 9.37 16.46
C THR A 89 -2.99 8.57 16.88
N PHE A 90 -2.13 8.21 15.93
CA PHE A 90 -0.90 7.45 16.11
C PHE A 90 0.28 8.14 15.42
N GLN A 91 1.50 7.82 15.85
CA GLN A 91 2.71 8.17 15.12
C GLN A 91 3.17 7.01 14.24
N THR A 92 3.75 7.32 13.08
CA THR A 92 4.22 6.30 12.13
C THR A 92 5.14 5.27 12.79
N GLN A 93 6.03 5.69 13.68
CA GLN A 93 7.01 4.83 14.36
C GLN A 93 6.39 3.92 15.43
N GLU A 94 5.23 4.30 15.97
CA GLU A 94 4.45 3.48 16.91
C GLU A 94 3.72 2.35 16.17
N TRP A 95 3.35 2.59 14.92
CA TRP A 95 2.66 1.61 14.07
C TRP A 95 3.62 0.72 13.28
N LEU A 96 4.66 1.30 12.69
CA LEU A 96 5.48 0.67 11.66
C LEU A 96 6.95 0.60 12.03
N GLU A 97 7.56 -0.53 11.68
CA GLU A 97 9.00 -0.74 11.67
C GLU A 97 9.51 -0.74 10.22
N VAL A 98 10.51 0.08 9.92
CA VAL A 98 11.12 0.15 8.58
C VAL A 98 11.94 -1.11 8.33
N ILE A 99 11.75 -1.72 7.17
CA ILE A 99 12.56 -2.84 6.69
C ILE A 99 13.56 -2.27 5.69
N SER A 100 14.85 -2.39 5.99
CA SER A 100 15.91 -2.05 5.05
C SER A 100 15.95 -3.11 3.95
N THR A 101 15.86 -2.70 2.69
CA THR A 101 15.95 -3.57 1.52
C THR A 101 17.13 -3.22 0.61
N ASN A 102 18.11 -2.46 1.11
CA ASN A 102 19.20 -1.92 0.29
C ASN A 102 20.00 -3.02 -0.42
N GLU A 103 20.37 -4.09 0.29
CA GLU A 103 21.13 -5.19 -0.30
C GLU A 103 20.30 -5.92 -1.37
N GLU A 104 19.01 -6.15 -1.11
CA GLU A 104 18.09 -6.77 -2.06
C GLU A 104 17.86 -5.90 -3.30
N CYS A 105 17.74 -4.58 -3.12
CA CYS A 105 17.62 -3.62 -4.22
C CYS A 105 18.88 -3.62 -5.09
N GLU A 106 20.08 -3.57 -4.48
CA GLU A 106 21.34 -3.66 -5.20
C GLU A 106 21.47 -4.97 -5.99
N MET A 107 21.11 -6.09 -5.36
CA MET A 107 21.11 -7.40 -6.01
C MET A 107 20.12 -7.48 -7.17
N PHE A 108 18.90 -6.96 -7.00
CA PHE A 108 17.86 -6.96 -8.02
C PHE A 108 18.22 -6.07 -9.21
N ALA A 109 18.75 -4.87 -8.93
CA ALA A 109 19.18 -3.92 -9.93
C ALA A 109 20.36 -4.44 -10.77
N ASN A 110 21.22 -5.30 -10.19
CA ASN A 110 22.31 -5.97 -10.90
C ASN A 110 23.20 -4.98 -11.69
N GLY A 111 23.50 -3.84 -11.08
CA GLY A 111 24.31 -2.75 -11.65
C GLY A 111 23.54 -1.70 -12.46
N ASP A 112 22.25 -1.90 -12.74
CA ASP A 112 21.40 -0.92 -13.39
C ASP A 112 21.00 0.19 -12.40
N GLN A 113 21.46 1.41 -12.66
CA GLN A 113 21.26 2.56 -11.76
C GLN A 113 19.82 3.09 -11.78
N ASP A 114 19.12 2.96 -12.91
CA ASP A 114 17.73 3.41 -13.02
C ASP A 114 16.83 2.47 -12.24
N VAL A 115 17.04 1.15 -12.38
CA VAL A 115 16.32 0.13 -11.60
C VAL A 115 16.60 0.27 -10.10
N LEU A 116 17.86 0.54 -9.71
CA LEU A 116 18.21 0.76 -8.31
C LEU A 116 17.46 1.98 -7.74
N SER A 117 17.48 3.11 -8.46
CA SER A 117 16.76 4.31 -8.06
C SER A 117 15.25 4.06 -7.91
N ASP A 118 14.65 3.28 -8.80
CA ASP A 118 13.23 2.92 -8.71
C ASP A 118 12.93 2.06 -7.48
N CYS A 119 13.81 1.11 -7.16
CA CYS A 119 13.64 0.24 -5.99
C CYS A 119 13.80 1.02 -4.68
N GLU A 120 14.76 1.95 -4.61
CA GLU A 120 15.00 2.80 -3.43
C GLU A 120 13.85 3.76 -3.12
N MET A 121 12.97 4.04 -4.09
CA MET A 121 11.76 4.84 -3.86
C MET A 121 10.66 4.08 -3.09
N LEU A 122 10.74 2.75 -3.03
CA LEU A 122 9.75 1.93 -2.34
C LEU A 122 10.03 1.88 -0.83
N GLY A 123 9.06 2.32 -0.04
CA GLY A 123 9.10 2.15 1.42
C GLY A 123 8.57 0.77 1.82
N PHE A 124 9.37 0.01 2.56
CA PHE A 124 9.00 -1.29 3.12
C PHE A 124 8.88 -1.23 4.65
N TYR A 125 7.77 -1.73 5.18
CA TYR A 125 7.48 -1.66 6.60
C TYR A 125 6.83 -2.95 7.12
N SER A 126 6.98 -3.21 8.42
CA SER A 126 6.24 -4.24 9.16
C SER A 126 5.36 -3.59 10.24
N VAL A 127 4.13 -4.06 10.36
CA VAL A 127 3.20 -3.63 11.42
C VAL A 127 3.64 -4.20 12.78
N ARG A 128 3.76 -3.33 13.78
CA ARG A 128 4.23 -3.67 15.14
C ARG A 128 3.27 -4.51 15.98
#